data_AF-A0A353FKJ9-F1
#
_entry.id   AF-A0A353FKJ9-F1
#
_cell.length_a   1.000
_cell.length_b   1.000
_cell.length_c   1.000
_cell.angle_alpha   90.00
_cell.angle_beta   90.00
_cell.angle_gamma   90.00
#
_symmetry.space_group_name_H-M   'P 1'
#
loop_
_entity.id
_entity.type
_entity.pdbx_description
1 polymer ?
#
loop_
_entity_poly.entity_id
_entity_poly.type
_entity_poly.pdbx_seq_one_letter_code
_entity_poly.pdbx_strand_id
1 'polypeptide(L)'
;MQLRPCSLGFALGVLAGVGVLVVGLLAQYFEGYGAPFLVLLASGYPGFEASGGLGDLLVGTFYALLDGFVGGAALAWLYNFCSVRCATE
;
A
#
# COMPACT_ATOMS: atom_id res chain seq x y z
N MET A 1 7.91 4.32 -23.74
CA MET A 1 8.51 4.72 -22.44
C MET A 1 8.68 3.45 -21.60
N GLN A 2 9.74 3.29 -20.83
CA GLN A 2 9.91 2.12 -19.95
C GLN A 2 9.84 2.57 -18.49
N LEU A 3 8.99 1.91 -17.70
CA LEU A 3 8.90 2.13 -16.26
C LEU A 3 10.00 1.35 -15.55
N ARG A 4 10.63 1.96 -14.55
CA ARG A 4 11.64 1.29 -13.71
C ARG A 4 10.95 0.65 -12.51
N PRO A 5 10.95 -0.71 -12.37
CA PRO A 5 10.20 -1.39 -11.31
C PRO A 5 10.54 -0.93 -9.90
N CYS A 6 11.83 -0.79 -9.57
CA CYS A 6 12.23 -0.33 -8.24
C CYS A 6 11.78 1.12 -7.94
N SER A 7 11.79 2.00 -8.95
CA SER A 7 11.39 3.40 -8.76
C SER A 7 9.88 3.53 -8.57
N LEU A 8 9.10 2.82 -9.39
CA LEU A 8 7.64 2.85 -9.28
C LEU A 8 7.17 2.13 -8.02
N GLY A 9 7.77 0.98 -7.71
CA GLY A 9 7.56 0.27 -6.46
C GLY A 9 7.85 1.17 -5.26
N PHE A 10 9.01 1.80 -5.19
CA PHE A 10 9.34 2.66 -4.04
C PHE A 10 8.36 3.83 -3.88
N ALA A 11 8.00 4.51 -4.98
CA ALA A 11 7.03 5.60 -4.94
C ALA A 11 5.65 5.14 -4.45
N LEU A 12 5.14 4.02 -4.96
CA LEU A 12 3.83 3.49 -4.55
C LEU A 12 3.85 2.90 -3.14
N GLY A 13 4.95 2.26 -2.73
CA GLY A 13 5.15 1.80 -1.36
C GLY A 13 5.14 2.95 -0.36
N VAL A 14 5.89 4.02 -0.62
CA VAL A 14 5.88 5.21 0.25
C VAL A 14 4.51 5.86 0.27
N LEU A 15 3.85 6.01 -0.87
CA LEU A 15 2.50 6.60 -0.94
C LEU A 15 1.49 5.79 -0.13
N ALA A 16 1.48 4.46 -0.31
CA ALA A 16 0.58 3.55 0.41
C ALA A 16 0.87 3.54 1.92
N GLY A 17 2.13 3.40 2.31
CA GLY A 17 2.55 3.42 3.71
C GLY A 17 2.17 4.73 4.42
N VAL A 18 2.49 5.88 3.82
CA VAL A 18 2.10 7.20 4.37
C VAL A 18 0.58 7.34 4.43
N GLY A 19 -0.14 6.84 3.43
CA GLY A 19 -1.61 6.86 3.43
C GLY A 19 -2.21 6.09 4.62
N VAL A 20 -1.73 4.87 4.87
CA VAL A 20 -2.19 4.06 6.02
C VAL A 20 -1.79 4.70 7.34
N LEU A 21 -0.58 5.27 7.43
CA LEU A 21 -0.13 5.98 8.63
C LEU A 21 -1.03 7.19 8.92
N VAL A 22 -1.38 7.99 7.92
CA VAL A 22 -2.28 9.14 8.08
C VAL A 22 -3.68 8.70 8.50
N VAL A 23 -4.26 7.68 7.85
CA VAL A 23 -5.59 7.17 8.22
C VAL A 23 -5.60 6.62 9.65
N GLY A 24 -4.58 5.86 10.04
CA GLY A 24 -4.47 5.30 11.38
C GLY A 24 -4.23 6.38 12.46
N LEU A 25 -3.54 7.48 12.14
CA LEU A 25 -3.45 8.63 13.05
C LEU A 25 -4.80 9.35 13.17
N LEU A 26 -5.49 9.60 12.05
CA LEU A 26 -6.81 10.24 12.08
C LEU A 26 -7.84 9.40 12.83
N ALA A 27 -7.80 8.07 12.71
CA ALA A 27 -8.67 7.17 13.44
C ALA A 27 -8.52 7.26 14.98
N GLN A 28 -7.36 7.69 15.49
CA GLN A 28 -7.14 7.90 16.93
C GLN A 28 -7.81 9.19 17.45
N TYR A 29 -7.96 10.20 16.60
CA TYR A 29 -8.55 11.49 17.00
C TYR A 29 -10.02 11.63 16.60
N PHE A 30 -10.44 10.94 15.54
CA PHE A 30 -11.78 11.00 14.97
C PHE A 30 -12.46 9.64 15.07
N GLU A 31 -13.40 9.52 16.00
CA GLU A 31 -14.12 8.28 16.25
C GLU A 31 -14.83 7.77 14.98
N GLY A 32 -14.57 6.51 14.60
CA GLY A 32 -15.11 5.88 13.41
C GLY A 32 -14.43 6.23 12.08
N TYR A 33 -13.48 7.18 12.05
CA TYR A 33 -12.76 7.52 10.82
C TYR A 33 -11.91 6.35 10.32
N GLY A 34 -12.11 5.94 9.06
CA GLY A 34 -11.35 4.86 8.46
C GLY A 34 -11.62 3.46 9.02
N ALA A 35 -12.60 3.28 9.91
CA ALA A 35 -12.87 1.98 10.54
C ALA A 35 -13.11 0.83 9.54
N PRO A 36 -13.91 0.98 8.45
CA PRO A 36 -14.07 -0.08 7.47
C PRO A 36 -12.75 -0.45 6.75
N PHE A 37 -11.90 0.55 6.53
CA PHE A 37 -10.59 0.35 5.90
C PHE A 37 -9.63 -0.41 6.81
N LEU A 38 -9.58 -0.06 8.10
CA LEU A 38 -8.76 -0.76 9.10
C LEU A 38 -9.23 -2.20 9.31
N VAL A 39 -10.54 -2.45 9.32
CA VAL A 39 -11.09 -3.82 9.38
C VAL A 39 -10.68 -4.65 8.17
N LEU A 40 -10.68 -4.05 6.97
CA LEU A 40 -10.19 -4.71 5.76
C LEU A 40 -8.71 -5.10 5.89
N LEU A 41 -7.87 -4.18 6.38
CA LEU A 41 -6.46 -4.46 6.66
C LEU A 41 -6.30 -5.61 7.67
N ALA A 42 -7.07 -5.61 8.76
CA ALA A 42 -7.02 -6.67 9.77
C ALA A 42 -7.38 -8.06 9.22
N SER A 43 -8.25 -8.12 8.20
CA SER A 43 -8.60 -9.38 7.55
C SER A 43 -7.48 -9.95 6.67
N GLY A 44 -6.65 -9.09 6.09
CA GLY A 44 -5.59 -9.47 5.16
C GLY A 44 -4.21 -9.63 5.79
N TYR A 45 -3.95 -8.94 6.90
CA TYR A 45 -2.62 -8.82 7.50
C TYR A 45 -2.59 -9.36 8.93
N PRO A 46 -2.05 -10.57 9.13
CA PRO A 46 -1.88 -11.14 10.47
C PRO A 46 -1.05 -10.22 11.37
N GLY A 47 -1.49 -10.04 12.61
CA GLY A 47 -0.82 -9.15 13.58
C GLY A 47 -1.24 -7.68 13.49
N PHE A 48 -2.19 -7.33 12.62
CA PHE A 48 -2.91 -6.06 12.68
C PHE A 48 -4.31 -6.29 13.27
N GLU A 49 -4.55 -5.85 14.49
CA GLU A 49 -5.78 -6.10 15.24
C GLU A 49 -6.83 -4.98 15.07
N ALA A 50 -6.51 -3.91 14.33
CA ALA A 50 -7.32 -2.70 14.22
C ALA A 50 -7.77 -2.10 15.57
N SER A 51 -7.01 -2.37 16.63
CA SER A 51 -7.21 -1.92 18.02
C SER A 51 -7.04 -0.42 18.21
N GLY A 52 -6.49 0.28 17.21
CA GLY A 52 -6.15 1.70 17.28
C GLY A 52 -4.87 2.00 18.07
N GLY A 53 -4.16 0.97 18.52
CA GLY A 53 -2.88 1.12 19.21
C GLY A 53 -1.72 1.51 18.28
N LEU A 54 -0.65 2.06 18.86
CA LEU A 54 0.59 2.39 18.12
C LEU A 54 1.23 1.15 17.46
N GLY A 55 1.09 -0.03 18.07
CA GLY A 55 1.58 -1.30 17.50
C GLY A 55 0.91 -1.62 16.17
N ASP A 56 -0.42 -1.56 16.12
CA ASP A 56 -1.19 -1.74 14.90
C ASP A 56 -0.83 -0.71 13.84
N LEU A 57 -0.72 0.57 14.22
CA LEU A 57 -0.34 1.63 13.28
C LEU A 57 0.97 1.30 12.56
N LEU A 58 1.98 0.84 13.29
CA LEU A 58 3.27 0.46 12.71
C LEU A 58 3.13 -0.77 11.80
N VAL A 59 2.46 -1.82 12.27
CA VAL A 59 2.28 -3.07 11.51
C VAL A 59 1.54 -2.79 10.19
N GLY A 60 0.42 -2.07 10.24
CA GLY A 60 -0.35 -1.71 9.05
C GLY A 60 0.44 -0.83 8.07
N THR A 61 1.24 0.11 8.59
CA THR A 61 2.10 0.96 7.75
C THR A 61 3.17 0.14 7.02
N PHE A 62 3.81 -0.81 7.71
CA PHE A 62 4.82 -1.68 7.10
C PHE A 62 4.23 -2.59 6.03
N TYR A 63 3.07 -3.19 6.29
CA TYR A 63 2.36 -4.00 5.30
C TYR A 63 2.00 -3.16 4.07
N ALA A 64 1.42 -1.97 4.25
CA ALA A 64 1.08 -1.09 3.15
C ALA A 64 2.30 -0.64 2.32
N LEU A 65 3.45 -0.42 2.97
CA LEU A 65 4.69 -0.07 2.29
C LEU A 65 5.21 -1.22 1.42
N LEU A 66 5.22 -2.44 1.97
CA LEU A 66 5.64 -3.64 1.24
C LEU A 66 4.69 -3.94 0.08
N ASP A 67 3.39 -3.92 0.32
CA ASP A 67 2.38 -4.23 -0.69
C ASP A 67 2.35 -3.16 -1.79
N GLY A 68 2.48 -1.89 -1.43
CA GLY A 68 2.63 -0.81 -2.41
C GLY A 68 3.93 -0.95 -3.22
N PHE A 69 5.02 -1.40 -2.61
CA PHE A 69 6.27 -1.66 -3.33
C PHE A 69 6.14 -2.80 -4.32
N VAL A 70 5.63 -3.95 -3.87
CA VAL A 70 5.45 -5.14 -4.69
C VAL A 70 4.43 -4.86 -5.80
N GLY A 71 3.30 -4.24 -5.46
CA GLY A 71 2.26 -3.86 -6.42
C GLY A 71 2.78 -2.87 -7.46
N GLY A 72 3.58 -1.87 -7.05
CA GLY A 72 4.18 -0.93 -7.98
C GLY A 72 5.25 -1.55 -8.88
N ALA A 73 6.09 -2.43 -8.34
CA ALA A 73 7.07 -3.17 -9.15
C ALA A 73 6.37 -4.09 -10.16
N ALA A 74 5.31 -4.79 -9.73
CA ALA A 74 4.48 -5.63 -10.60
C ALA A 74 3.77 -4.82 -11.69
N LEU A 75 3.23 -3.64 -11.34
CA LEU A 75 2.60 -2.73 -12.31
C LEU A 75 3.59 -2.23 -13.36
N ALA A 76 4.80 -1.83 -12.95
CA ALA A 76 5.86 -1.45 -13.88
C ALA A 76 6.23 -2.59 -14.82
N TRP A 77 6.36 -3.81 -14.30
CA TRP A 77 6.64 -5.00 -15.09
C TRP A 77 5.53 -5.27 -16.11
N LEU A 78 4.26 -5.26 -15.67
CA LEU A 78 3.10 -5.52 -16.52
C LEU A 78 2.97 -4.46 -17.62
N TYR A 79 3.14 -3.17 -17.28
CA TYR A 79 3.14 -2.09 -18.25
C TYR A 79 4.21 -2.29 -19.31
N ASN A 80 5.45 -2.60 -18.89
CA ASN A 80 6.54 -2.84 -19.82
C ASN A 80 6.25 -4.05 -20.72
N PHE A 81 5.71 -5.13 -20.16
CA PHE A 81 5.33 -6.33 -20.92
C PHE A 81 4.29 -6.01 -22.01
N CYS A 82 3.20 -5.33 -21.66
CA CYS A 82 2.18 -4.92 -22.62
C CYS A 82 2.73 -3.94 -23.65
N SER A 83 3.58 -3.00 -23.24
CA SER A 83 4.19 -2.02 -24.15
C SER A 83 5.03 -2.66 -25.25
N VAL A 84 5.72 -3.77 -24.95
CA VAL A 84 6.50 -4.52 -25.95
C VAL A 84 5.59 -5.26 -26.93
N ARG A 85 4.46 -5.81 -26.46
CA ARG A 85 3.54 -6.61 -27.27
C ARG A 85 2.61 -5.78 -28.15
N CYS A 86 2.21 -4.59 -27.68
CA CYS A 86 1.33 -3.69 -28.45
C CYS A 86 2.11 -2.73 -29.38
N ALA A 87 3.44 -2.64 -29.25
CA ALA A 87 4.27 -1.85 -30.17
C ALA A 87 4.56 -2.57 -31.50
N THR A 88 4.17 -3.84 -31.64
CA THR A 88 4.36 -4.64 -32.86
C THR A 88 3.15 -4.65 -33.79
N GLU A 89 2.16 -3.76 -33.57
CA GLU A 89 1.06 -3.50 -34.50
C GLU A 89 1.19 -2.12 -35.17
#